data_AF-A0A9C7PIY7-F1
#
_entry.id   AF-A0A9C7PIY7-F1
#
_cell.length_a   1.000
_cell.length_b   1.000
_cell.length_c   1.000
_cell.angle_alpha   90.00
_cell.angle_beta   90.00
_cell.angle_gamma   90.00
#
_symmetry.space_group_name_H-M   'P 1'
#
loop_
_entity.id
_entity.type
_entity.pdbx_description
1 polymer ?
#
loop_
_entity_poly.entity_id
_entity_poly.type
_entity_poly.pdbx_seq_one_letter_code
_entity_poly.pdbx_strand_id
1 'polypeptide(L)'
;MPYRALFVELLAVDPLDEQVSLTHSWISPNPGSALPEGLERDAVLDLLMSHCIEPEISDWGVVFITDFPPSQAAMARSITVSDADVAARFECYVHGKELANGYWEQIDADALLPNCGP
;
A
#
# COMPACT_ATOMS: atom_id res chain seq x y z
N MET A 1 1.74 -5.31 10.67
CA MET A 1 2.87 -4.45 10.32
C MET A 1 2.32 -3.28 9.52
N PRO A 2 2.68 -2.04 9.84
CA PRO A 2 2.29 -0.88 9.05
C PRO A 2 2.83 -0.99 7.61
N TYR A 3 2.04 -0.55 6.63
CA TYR A 3 2.39 -0.54 5.21
C TYR A 3 3.72 0.18 4.96
N ARG A 4 3.89 1.37 5.56
CA ARG A 4 5.13 2.16 5.50
C ARG A 4 6.36 1.37 5.98
N ALA A 5 6.22 0.62 7.08
CA ALA A 5 7.33 -0.15 7.64
C ALA A 5 7.78 -1.27 6.69
N LEU A 6 6.85 -1.98 6.07
CA LEU A 6 7.16 -3.03 5.08
C LEU A 6 7.98 -2.50 3.90
N PHE A 7 7.55 -1.37 3.31
CA PHE A 7 8.27 -0.76 2.18
C PHE A 7 9.64 -0.24 2.58
N VAL A 8 9.77 0.38 3.75
CA VAL A 8 11.08 0.88 4.23
C VAL A 8 12.03 -0.28 4.51
N GLU A 9 11.56 -1.35 5.15
CA GLU A 9 12.41 -2.48 5.54
C GLU A 9 12.81 -3.35 4.33
N LEU A 10 11.90 -3.63 3.42
CA LEU A 10 12.14 -4.56 2.31
C LEU A 10 12.64 -3.87 1.04
N LEU A 11 12.20 -2.64 0.78
CA LEU A 11 12.44 -1.94 -0.50
C LEU A 11 13.25 -0.64 -0.35
N ALA A 12 13.65 -0.29 0.89
CA ALA A 12 14.40 0.91 1.22
C ALA A 12 13.75 2.21 0.71
N VAL A 13 12.41 2.25 0.67
CA VAL A 13 11.63 3.36 0.11
C VAL A 13 10.50 3.73 1.07
N ASP A 14 10.22 5.02 1.22
CA ASP A 14 9.06 5.49 1.97
C ASP A 14 7.85 5.62 1.02
N PRO A 15 6.81 4.78 1.14
CA PRO A 15 5.68 4.83 0.23
C PRO A 15 4.78 6.05 0.45
N LEU A 16 4.85 6.69 1.64
CA LEU A 16 4.05 7.86 1.97
C LEU A 16 4.70 9.18 1.51
N ASP A 17 5.98 9.16 1.14
CA ASP A 17 6.65 10.32 0.57
C ASP A 17 6.35 10.41 -0.94
N GLU A 18 5.42 11.29 -1.31
CA GLU A 18 5.01 11.53 -2.70
C GLU A 18 6.15 12.02 -3.60
N GLN A 19 7.24 12.55 -3.03
CA GLN A 19 8.40 13.06 -3.77
C GLN A 19 9.39 11.95 -4.13
N VAL A 20 9.31 10.81 -3.44
CA VAL A 20 10.20 9.68 -3.67
C VAL A 20 9.75 8.90 -4.90
N SER A 21 10.71 8.68 -5.81
CA SER A 21 10.52 7.81 -6.97
C SER A 21 10.51 6.34 -6.54
N LEU A 22 9.44 5.65 -6.89
CA LEU A 22 9.25 4.22 -6.60
C LEU A 22 9.92 3.30 -7.63
N THR A 23 10.34 3.85 -8.78
CA THR A 23 10.79 3.04 -9.93
C THR A 23 12.07 2.26 -9.66
N HIS A 24 12.94 2.76 -8.78
CA HIS A 24 14.18 2.09 -8.41
C HIS A 24 13.97 0.85 -7.53
N SER A 25 12.82 0.76 -6.84
CA SER A 25 12.46 -0.37 -5.99
C SER A 25 11.84 -1.53 -6.77
N TRP A 26 11.60 -1.36 -8.08
CA TRP A 26 11.01 -2.40 -8.90
C TRP A 26 11.98 -3.55 -9.14
N ILE A 27 11.62 -4.73 -8.63
CA ILE A 27 12.27 -5.99 -8.94
C ILE A 27 11.29 -6.81 -9.76
N SER A 28 11.54 -6.85 -11.07
CA SER A 28 10.68 -7.58 -11.99
C SER A 28 10.71 -9.09 -11.73
N PRO A 29 9.55 -9.78 -11.76
CA PRO A 29 9.49 -11.24 -11.71
C PRO A 29 10.15 -11.89 -12.95
N ASN A 30 10.21 -11.15 -14.07
CA ASN A 30 10.88 -11.57 -15.29
C ASN A 30 12.18 -10.77 -15.48
N PRO A 31 13.37 -11.37 -15.45
CA PRO A 31 14.62 -10.66 -15.60
C PRO A 31 14.62 -9.76 -16.85
N GLY A 32 14.86 -8.45 -16.66
CA GLY A 32 14.92 -7.46 -17.74
C GLY A 32 13.59 -6.78 -18.10
N SER A 33 12.47 -7.11 -17.45
CA SER A 33 11.22 -6.36 -17.64
C SER A 33 11.19 -5.07 -16.80
N ALA A 34 10.83 -3.96 -17.42
CA ALA A 34 10.69 -2.66 -16.74
C ALA A 34 9.27 -2.50 -16.18
N LEU A 35 9.09 -1.55 -15.26
CA LEU A 35 7.75 -1.07 -14.92
C LEU A 35 7.07 -0.55 -16.20
N PRO A 36 5.76 -0.82 -16.39
CA PRO A 36 4.99 -0.18 -17.43
C PRO A 36 5.07 1.34 -17.31
N GLU A 37 5.23 2.03 -18.44
CA GLU A 37 5.23 3.49 -18.48
C GLU A 37 3.82 4.05 -18.24
N GLY A 38 3.75 5.26 -17.67
CA GLY A 38 2.48 5.98 -17.48
C GLY A 38 1.58 5.44 -16.37
N LEU A 39 2.10 4.61 -15.47
CA LEU A 39 1.37 4.18 -14.28
C LEU A 39 1.27 5.32 -13.25
N GLU A 40 0.07 5.47 -12.69
CA GLU A 40 -0.15 6.28 -11.49
C GLU A 40 0.60 5.69 -10.30
N ARG A 41 0.92 6.53 -9.31
CA ARG A 41 1.70 6.14 -8.13
C ARG A 41 1.10 4.92 -7.41
N ASP A 42 -0.22 4.93 -7.17
CA ASP A 42 -0.89 3.82 -6.49
C ASP A 42 -0.78 2.51 -7.27
N ALA A 43 -0.82 2.55 -8.60
CA ALA A 43 -0.63 1.36 -9.42
C ALA A 43 0.82 0.83 -9.32
N VAL A 44 1.80 1.70 -9.17
CA VAL A 44 3.19 1.30 -8.90
C VAL A 44 3.32 0.69 -7.51
N LEU A 45 2.67 1.27 -6.49
CA LEU A 45 2.63 0.73 -5.13
C LEU A 45 1.99 -0.67 -5.09
N ASP A 46 0.89 -0.88 -5.82
CA ASP A 46 0.24 -2.20 -5.93
C ASP A 46 1.15 -3.23 -6.62
N LEU A 47 1.92 -2.82 -7.64
CA LEU A 47 2.90 -3.68 -8.29
C LEU A 47 4.04 -4.06 -7.34
N LEU A 48 4.58 -3.10 -6.58
CA LEU A 48 5.62 -3.37 -5.59
C LEU A 48 5.10 -4.27 -4.46
N MET A 49 3.88 -4.05 -3.99
CA MET A 49 3.26 -4.88 -2.97
C MET A 49 3.16 -6.33 -3.46
N SER A 50 2.57 -6.55 -4.65
CA SER A 50 2.33 -7.88 -5.21
C SER A 50 3.58 -8.63 -5.66
N HIS A 51 4.58 -7.94 -6.22
CA HIS A 51 5.74 -8.60 -6.84
C HIS A 51 7.01 -8.55 -5.98
N CYS A 52 7.11 -7.59 -5.06
CA CYS A 52 8.31 -7.40 -4.25
C CYS A 52 8.06 -7.68 -2.76
N ILE A 53 6.86 -7.45 -2.22
CA ILE A 53 6.59 -7.64 -0.78
C ILE A 53 5.88 -8.97 -0.50
N GLU A 54 4.81 -9.31 -1.22
CA GLU A 54 4.08 -10.58 -1.05
C GLU A 54 4.98 -11.82 -1.08
N PRO A 55 6.01 -11.93 -1.96
CA PRO A 55 6.95 -13.04 -1.92
C PRO A 55 7.78 -13.10 -0.64
N GLU A 56 8.23 -11.96 -0.12
CA GLU A 56 9.10 -11.88 1.06
C GLU A 56 8.37 -12.27 2.35
N ILE A 57 7.06 -12.03 2.41
CA ILE A 57 6.23 -12.39 3.58
C ILE A 57 5.62 -13.80 3.48
N SER A 58 5.94 -14.57 2.44
CA SER A 58 5.30 -15.86 2.16
C SER A 58 5.59 -16.95 3.20
N ASP A 59 6.71 -16.86 3.90
CA ASP A 59 7.07 -17.81 4.96
C ASP A 59 6.81 -17.28 6.37
N TRP A 60 6.16 -16.11 6.52
CA TRP A 60 5.94 -15.46 7.81
C TRP A 60 4.65 -15.93 8.52
N GLY A 61 3.91 -16.85 7.91
CA GLY A 61 2.63 -17.33 8.43
C GLY A 61 1.49 -16.36 8.12
N VAL A 62 0.78 -15.90 9.16
CA VAL A 62 -0.32 -14.93 9.02
C VAL A 62 0.23 -13.52 9.28
N VAL A 63 0.09 -12.63 8.29
CA VAL A 63 0.58 -11.25 8.35
C VAL A 63 -0.59 -10.31 8.16
N PHE A 64 -0.79 -9.41 9.12
CA PHE A 64 -1.69 -8.27 8.94
C PHE A 64 -0.88 -7.07 8.47
N ILE A 65 -1.21 -6.51 7.32
CA ILE A 65 -0.69 -5.23 6.83
C ILE A 65 -1.71 -4.15 7.21
N THR A 66 -1.28 -3.06 7.83
CA THR A 66 -2.16 -2.00 8.36
C THR A 66 -1.72 -0.63 7.83
N ASP A 67 -2.50 0.42 8.09
CA ASP A 67 -2.05 1.81 7.93
C ASP A 67 -1.67 2.14 6.47
N PHE A 68 -2.57 1.78 5.55
CA PHE A 68 -2.38 1.99 4.12
C PHE A 68 -2.28 3.49 3.77
N PRO A 69 -1.64 3.85 2.64
CA PRO A 69 -1.64 5.22 2.15
C PRO A 69 -3.07 5.79 2.03
N PRO A 70 -3.29 7.09 2.31
CA PRO A 70 -4.62 7.70 2.18
C PRO A 70 -5.25 7.57 0.79
N SER A 71 -4.43 7.59 -0.27
CA SER A 71 -4.88 7.37 -1.65
C SER A 71 -5.50 5.98 -1.86
N GLN A 72 -5.10 5.00 -1.04
CA GLN A 72 -5.61 3.63 -1.04
C GLN A 72 -6.59 3.37 0.11
N ALA A 73 -7.29 4.40 0.59
CA ALA A 73 -8.20 4.26 1.73
C ALA A 73 -9.43 3.39 1.44
N ALA A 74 -9.87 3.28 0.18
CA ALA A 74 -11.18 2.74 -0.15
C ALA A 74 -12.29 3.48 0.63
N MET A 75 -12.96 2.81 1.57
CA MET A 75 -13.96 3.41 2.48
C MET A 75 -13.44 3.57 3.91
N ALA A 76 -12.13 3.46 4.11
CA ALA A 76 -11.52 3.59 5.42
C ALA A 76 -11.49 5.04 5.89
N ARG A 77 -11.61 5.21 7.20
CA ARG A 77 -11.36 6.47 7.88
C ARG A 77 -9.87 6.84 7.79
N SER A 78 -9.57 8.11 7.56
CA SER A 78 -8.21 8.65 7.75
C SER A 78 -7.93 8.84 9.23
N ILE A 79 -6.76 8.39 9.68
CA ILE A 79 -6.24 8.54 11.04
C ILE A 79 -4.79 9.00 10.99
N THR A 80 -4.35 9.77 11.98
CA THR A 80 -2.95 10.17 12.11
C THR A 80 -2.19 9.13 12.93
N VAL A 81 -1.13 8.56 12.35
CA VAL A 81 -0.21 7.63 13.02
C VAL A 81 1.20 8.21 12.95
N SER A 82 1.77 8.52 14.11
CA SER A 82 3.06 9.23 14.24
C SER A 82 3.04 10.60 13.54
N ASP A 83 3.68 10.72 12.38
CA ASP A 83 3.89 11.94 11.60
C ASP A 83 3.13 11.95 10.26
N ALA A 84 2.33 10.92 9.97
CA ALA A 84 1.62 10.78 8.71
C ALA A 84 0.14 10.42 8.92
N ASP A 85 -0.70 10.90 8.00
CA ASP A 85 -2.07 10.43 7.87
C ASP A 85 -2.10 9.14 7.04
N VAL A 86 -2.87 8.17 7.52
CA VAL A 86 -3.01 6.84 6.93
C VAL A 86 -4.47 6.41 6.95
N ALA A 87 -4.82 5.50 6.05
CA ALA A 87 -6.10 4.83 6.07
C ALA A 87 -6.13 3.78 7.18
N ALA A 88 -7.18 3.80 8.01
CA ALA A 88 -7.50 2.77 8.99
C ALA A 88 -8.00 1.47 8.32
N ARG A 89 -7.22 0.98 7.35
CA ARG A 89 -7.42 -0.22 6.54
C ARG A 89 -6.37 -1.25 6.93
N PHE A 90 -6.74 -2.52 6.82
CA PHE A 90 -5.82 -3.62 6.92
C PHE A 90 -6.10 -4.69 5.86
N GLU A 91 -5.08 -5.48 5.58
CA GLU A 91 -5.16 -6.70 4.80
C GLU A 91 -4.54 -7.85 5.57
N CYS A 92 -5.14 -9.02 5.48
CA CYS A 92 -4.65 -10.26 6.08
C CYS A 92 -4.07 -11.14 4.98
N TYR A 93 -2.80 -11.45 5.10
CA TYR A 93 -2.05 -12.33 4.21
C TYR A 93 -1.71 -13.64 4.89
N VAL A 94 -1.83 -14.74 4.16
CA VAL A 94 -1.35 -16.06 4.57
C VAL A 94 -0.54 -16.66 3.43
N HIS A 95 0.70 -17.03 3.72
CA HIS A 95 1.64 -17.54 2.73
C HIS A 95 1.78 -16.67 1.48
N GLY A 96 1.88 -15.35 1.69
CA GLY A 96 2.04 -14.37 0.61
C GLY A 96 0.79 -14.15 -0.23
N LYS A 97 -0.38 -14.60 0.23
CA LYS A 97 -1.66 -14.41 -0.45
C LYS A 97 -2.64 -13.67 0.43
N GLU A 98 -3.27 -12.65 -0.13
CA GLU A 98 -4.35 -11.93 0.54
C GLU A 98 -5.54 -12.88 0.78
N LEU A 99 -6.03 -12.93 2.01
CA LEU A 99 -7.22 -13.69 2.41
C LEU A 99 -8.39 -12.79 2.80
N ALA A 100 -8.12 -11.58 3.28
CA ALA A 100 -9.15 -10.65 3.70
C ALA A 100 -8.67 -9.21 3.66
N ASN A 101 -9.59 -8.32 3.31
CA ASN A 101 -9.46 -6.89 3.49
C ASN A 101 -10.46 -6.40 4.54
N GLY A 102 -10.07 -5.46 5.38
CA GLY A 102 -10.97 -4.82 6.33
C GLY A 102 -10.57 -3.38 6.63
N TYR A 103 -11.50 -2.57 7.11
CA TYR A 103 -11.24 -1.18 7.43
C TYR A 103 -12.21 -0.67 8.50
N TRP A 104 -11.77 0.35 9.24
CA TRP A 104 -12.69 1.17 10.01
C TRP A 104 -13.42 2.09 9.03
N GLU A 105 -14.69 1.78 8.77
CA GLU A 105 -15.54 2.54 7.86
C GLU A 105 -15.59 4.05 8.19
N GLN A 106 -15.40 4.84 7.15
CA GLN A 106 -15.74 6.25 7.15
C GLN A 106 -17.27 6.37 7.12
N ILE A 107 -17.82 6.97 8.18
CA ILE A 107 -19.27 7.16 8.35
C ILE A 107 -19.74 8.55 7.91
N ASP A 108 -18.80 9.47 7.69
CA ASP A 108 -19.09 10.78 7.14
C ASP A 108 -19.21 10.67 5.62
N ALA A 109 -20.42 10.87 5.11
CA ALA A 109 -20.72 10.79 3.69
C ALA A 109 -19.96 11.85 2.88
N ASP A 110 -19.75 13.04 3.43
CA ASP A 110 -19.05 14.12 2.73
C ASP A 110 -17.56 13.77 2.57
N ALA A 111 -16.99 13.03 3.52
CA ALA A 111 -15.62 12.55 3.47
C ALA A 111 -15.43 11.32 2.54
N LEU A 112 -16.53 10.69 2.08
CA LEU A 112 -16.50 9.58 1.11
C LEU A 112 -16.72 10.06 -0.33
N LEU A 113 -17.17 11.29 -0.53
CA LEU A 113 -17.29 11.84 -1.87
C LEU A 113 -15.87 11.95 -2.43
N PRO A 114 -15.58 11.39 -3.63
CA PRO A 114 -14.36 11.76 -4.33
C PRO A 114 -14.37 13.29 -4.44
N ASN A 115 -13.21 13.95 -4.36
CA ASN A 115 -13.08 15.38 -4.61
C ASN A 115 -13.52 15.69 -6.06
N CYS A 116 -14.84 15.69 -6.30
CA CYS A 116 -15.48 16.29 -7.44
C CYS A 116 -15.39 17.79 -7.17
N GLY A 117 -14.25 18.38 -7.52
CA GLY A 117 -14.17 19.82 -7.70
C GLY A 117 -15.29 20.29 -8.65
N PRO A 118 -15.69 21.57 -8.55
CA PRO A 118 -16.71 22.15 -9.42
C PRO A 118 -16.35 22.05 -10.90
#